data_AF-A0A9J5YDI5-F1
#
_entry.id   AF-A0A9J5YDI5-F1
#
_cell.length_a   1.000
_cell.length_b   1.000
_cell.length_c   1.000
_cell.angle_alpha   90.00
_cell.angle_beta   90.00
_cell.angle_gamma   90.00
#
_symmetry.space_group_name_H-M   'P 1'
#
loop_
_entity.id
_entity.type
_entity.pdbx_description
1 polymer ?
#
loop_
_entity_poly.entity_id
_entity_poly.type
_entity_poly.pdbx_seq_one_letter_code
_entity_poly.pdbx_strand_id
1 'polypeptide(L)'
;MAAEPLLQTQPITESAPSSPTNFCSSGSDSDDDFFPPTSWSSNNLQKKKFRRSRTAPAMVSVNDLFESHPHEESDHFEPTSLVRQAAFLLVIYLSLGVVVYSFNRDHFSGVETHPVVDALYFCIVTMCTIGYGDIAPTTPFTKLFACIFVLVGFGFIDILLSGVVNYVLDLQENLILTGSRLQGQRQLASNDHRRSGLSACMDCIVDVAKGRMRIRLKVGLALGVVLLCIGLGSMVLYFQEDLDWVDSVYLSVMSVTTVGYGDRAFKTLPGRLFASIWLLLSTLAVARAFLYLAEARIDKRHRRITNWVLQREITIEDLLAADINNNGFIKKSEYVIYKLKEMGKISEKDVMQICNQFKKLDESNSGKITLHSLLQSHL
;
A
#
# COMPACT_ATOMS: atom_id res chain seq x y z
N MET A 1 12.13 -13.64 64.92
CA MET A 1 10.78 -13.85 65.48
C MET A 1 9.81 -13.49 64.37
N ALA A 2 8.97 -14.44 63.92
CA ALA A 2 8.24 -14.45 62.62
C ALA A 2 9.17 -14.39 61.37
N ALA A 3 9.23 -15.32 60.41
CA ALA A 3 8.49 -16.55 60.06
C ALA A 3 7.18 -16.42 59.24
N GLU A 4 7.33 -16.54 57.90
CA GLU A 4 6.45 -17.24 56.92
C GLU A 4 5.00 -16.74 56.65
N PRO A 5 4.32 -17.17 55.55
CA PRO A 5 4.72 -18.17 54.54
C PRO A 5 4.64 -17.76 53.05
N LEU A 6 5.24 -18.61 52.20
CA LEU A 6 4.98 -18.73 50.76
C LEU A 6 3.62 -19.40 50.47
N LEU A 7 3.03 -19.14 49.30
CA LEU A 7 1.86 -19.88 48.79
C LEU A 7 2.19 -20.56 47.45
N GLN A 8 2.13 -21.89 47.41
CA GLN A 8 2.38 -22.70 46.21
C GLN A 8 1.58 -24.01 46.22
N THR A 9 0.53 -24.10 45.40
CA THR A 9 -0.26 -25.31 45.03
C THR A 9 -1.18 -24.91 43.86
N GLN A 10 -1.60 -25.75 42.90
CA GLN A 10 -1.19 -27.06 42.36
C GLN A 10 -1.80 -27.17 40.93
N PRO A 11 -1.27 -27.99 40.01
CA PRO A 11 -1.93 -28.28 38.73
C PRO A 11 -2.90 -29.47 38.85
N ILE A 12 -3.94 -29.53 38.01
CA ILE A 12 -4.88 -30.66 37.93
C ILE A 12 -4.95 -31.20 36.48
N THR A 13 -4.99 -32.52 36.38
CA THR A 13 -5.34 -33.41 35.24
C THR A 13 -6.69 -33.03 34.58
N GLU A 14 -7.20 -33.51 33.44
CA GLU A 14 -6.92 -34.59 32.47
C GLU A 14 -7.74 -34.26 31.17
N SER A 15 -7.81 -35.00 30.06
CA SER A 15 -7.23 -36.27 29.57
C SER A 15 -7.15 -36.24 28.03
N ALA A 16 -6.95 -37.39 27.37
CA ALA A 16 -7.17 -37.59 25.93
C ALA A 16 -7.84 -38.95 25.67
N PRO A 17 -8.47 -39.17 24.50
CA PRO A 17 -8.54 -40.52 23.94
C PRO A 17 -8.09 -40.62 22.47
N SER A 18 -7.06 -41.44 22.30
CA SER A 18 -6.80 -42.40 21.21
C SER A 18 -7.64 -42.40 19.92
N SER A 19 -6.93 -42.30 18.79
CA SER A 19 -7.25 -42.96 17.52
C SER A 19 -7.19 -44.49 17.61
N PRO A 20 -7.92 -45.23 16.75
CA PRO A 20 -7.50 -46.54 16.29
C PRO A 20 -7.12 -46.53 14.79
N THR A 21 -6.17 -47.37 14.41
CA THR A 21 -5.81 -47.67 13.02
C THR A 21 -6.11 -49.14 12.68
N ASN A 22 -6.22 -49.38 11.38
CA ASN A 22 -5.91 -50.64 10.67
C ASN A 22 -6.98 -51.71 10.40
N PHE A 23 -6.69 -52.32 9.25
CA PHE A 23 -7.05 -53.63 8.70
C PHE A 23 -8.31 -53.80 7.85
N CYS A 24 -8.04 -54.40 6.70
CA CYS A 24 -8.89 -54.71 5.57
C CYS A 24 -8.56 -56.15 5.17
N SER A 25 -9.55 -57.03 5.05
CA SER A 25 -9.44 -58.29 4.29
C SER A 25 -10.76 -59.07 4.23
N SER A 26 -10.96 -59.75 3.09
CA SER A 26 -11.84 -60.91 2.84
C SER A 26 -13.37 -60.72 2.87
N GLY A 27 -14.04 -61.41 1.94
CA GLY A 27 -15.50 -61.46 1.82
C GLY A 27 -15.97 -61.46 0.36
N SER A 28 -15.70 -62.54 -0.38
CA SER A 28 -16.56 -62.89 -1.50
C SER A 28 -17.93 -63.31 -0.95
N ASP A 29 -19.00 -63.13 -1.72
CA ASP A 29 -19.73 -64.26 -2.30
C ASP A 29 -20.80 -63.76 -3.28
N SER A 30 -21.16 -64.64 -4.20
CA SER A 30 -22.26 -64.47 -5.14
C SER A 30 -23.61 -64.67 -4.44
N ASP A 31 -24.69 -64.23 -5.06
CA ASP A 31 -25.58 -65.16 -5.76
C ASP A 31 -26.63 -64.42 -6.60
N ASP A 32 -26.94 -65.02 -7.75
CA ASP A 32 -27.98 -64.57 -8.67
C ASP A 32 -29.37 -64.76 -8.06
N ASP A 33 -30.35 -63.94 -8.46
CA ASP A 33 -31.68 -64.50 -8.70
C ASP A 33 -32.56 -63.72 -9.71
N PHE A 34 -33.08 -64.51 -10.66
CA PHE A 34 -34.35 -64.38 -11.39
C PHE A 34 -34.64 -63.27 -12.45
N PHE A 35 -34.77 -63.73 -13.71
CA PHE A 35 -35.42 -63.07 -14.87
C PHE A 35 -36.95 -63.44 -14.96
N PRO A 36 -37.71 -63.14 -16.05
CA PRO A 36 -38.29 -61.87 -16.52
C PRO A 36 -39.84 -62.07 -16.73
N PRO A 37 -40.55 -61.64 -17.82
CA PRO A 37 -40.54 -60.43 -18.67
C PRO A 37 -41.94 -59.74 -18.83
N THR A 38 -41.99 -58.57 -19.50
CA THR A 38 -43.20 -57.90 -20.09
C THR A 38 -44.26 -57.36 -19.10
N SER A 39 -44.98 -56.24 -19.29
CA SER A 39 -45.47 -55.59 -20.53
C SER A 39 -45.93 -54.12 -20.33
N TRP A 40 -45.87 -53.32 -21.42
CA TRP A 40 -46.72 -52.16 -21.79
C TRP A 40 -46.62 -50.76 -21.11
N SER A 41 -46.29 -49.78 -21.99
CA SER A 41 -46.98 -48.50 -22.23
C SER A 41 -46.42 -47.15 -21.71
N SER A 42 -46.34 -46.19 -22.66
CA SER A 42 -46.51 -44.73 -22.52
C SER A 42 -45.60 -43.96 -21.51
N ASN A 43 -44.67 -43.10 -21.92
CA ASN A 43 -44.97 -41.86 -22.68
C ASN A 43 -43.73 -41.17 -23.30
N ASN A 44 -43.96 -40.47 -24.41
CA ASN A 44 -43.01 -39.50 -24.99
C ASN A 44 -42.90 -38.25 -24.10
N LEU A 45 -41.68 -37.85 -23.73
CA LEU A 45 -41.41 -36.46 -23.28
C LEU A 45 -40.52 -35.73 -24.29
N GLN A 46 -41.18 -35.04 -25.23
CA GLN A 46 -40.52 -34.19 -26.21
C GLN A 46 -39.79 -33.01 -25.52
N LYS A 47 -38.55 -32.73 -25.95
CA LYS A 47 -37.79 -31.54 -25.51
C LYS A 47 -38.57 -30.26 -25.81
N LYS A 48 -39.04 -29.56 -24.77
CA LYS A 48 -39.64 -28.21 -24.92
C LYS A 48 -38.59 -27.22 -25.44
N LYS A 49 -38.76 -26.84 -26.71
CA LYS A 49 -38.02 -25.75 -27.36
C LYS A 49 -38.53 -24.41 -26.82
N PHE A 50 -37.77 -23.75 -25.96
CA PHE A 50 -38.14 -22.42 -25.48
C PHE A 50 -38.12 -21.40 -26.64
N ARG A 51 -39.30 -20.89 -27.00
CA ARG A 51 -39.49 -19.90 -28.07
C ARG A 51 -39.20 -18.52 -27.50
N ARG A 52 -38.03 -17.94 -27.84
CA ARG A 52 -37.58 -16.62 -27.35
C ARG A 52 -38.49 -15.51 -27.90
N SER A 53 -39.33 -14.92 -27.05
CA SER A 53 -40.17 -13.77 -27.40
C SER A 53 -39.32 -12.56 -27.79
N ARG A 54 -39.45 -12.09 -29.04
CA ARG A 54 -38.85 -10.84 -29.51
C ARG A 54 -39.87 -9.70 -29.42
N THR A 55 -39.94 -9.06 -28.26
CA THR A 55 -40.63 -7.78 -28.06
C THR A 55 -39.81 -6.92 -27.11
N ALA A 56 -38.76 -6.30 -27.65
CA ALA A 56 -38.10 -5.14 -27.08
C ALA A 56 -37.95 -4.13 -28.24
N PRO A 57 -38.39 -2.87 -28.07
CA PRO A 57 -38.16 -1.85 -29.10
C PRO A 57 -36.65 -1.61 -29.24
N ALA A 58 -36.21 -1.23 -30.44
CA ALA A 58 -34.81 -0.89 -30.66
C ALA A 58 -34.46 0.35 -29.82
N MET A 59 -33.51 0.20 -28.89
CA MET A 59 -32.86 1.37 -28.31
C MET A 59 -32.04 2.03 -29.41
N VAL A 60 -32.36 3.28 -29.72
CA VAL A 60 -31.50 4.15 -30.51
C VAL A 60 -30.14 4.26 -29.81
N SER A 61 -29.06 4.17 -30.58
CA SER A 61 -27.69 4.33 -30.07
C SER A 61 -27.45 5.75 -29.60
N VAL A 62 -27.60 5.98 -28.29
CA VAL A 62 -27.23 7.25 -27.63
C VAL A 62 -25.74 7.60 -27.74
N ASN A 63 -24.91 6.71 -28.31
CA ASN A 63 -23.54 7.02 -28.72
C ASN A 63 -23.44 8.14 -29.76
N ASP A 64 -24.47 8.35 -30.59
CA ASP A 64 -24.42 9.31 -31.71
C ASP A 64 -24.88 10.73 -31.31
N LEU A 65 -25.22 10.96 -30.03
CA LEU A 65 -25.63 12.28 -29.49
C LEU A 65 -24.62 12.91 -28.53
N PHE A 66 -23.53 12.21 -28.20
CA PHE A 66 -22.40 12.79 -27.48
C PHE A 66 -21.33 13.23 -28.48
N GLU A 67 -21.53 14.41 -29.07
CA GLU A 67 -20.37 15.18 -29.52
C GLU A 67 -19.43 15.40 -28.32
N SER A 68 -18.14 15.23 -28.56
CA SER A 68 -17.12 15.28 -27.53
C SER A 68 -16.95 16.69 -26.98
N HIS A 69 -17.67 17.02 -25.91
CA HIS A 69 -17.25 18.10 -25.03
C HIS A 69 -15.84 17.78 -24.53
N PRO A 70 -14.89 18.74 -24.61
CA PRO A 70 -13.56 18.54 -24.06
C PRO A 70 -13.71 18.28 -22.56
N HIS A 71 -13.08 17.22 -22.06
CA HIS A 71 -12.90 17.04 -20.64
C HIS A 71 -12.18 18.29 -20.10
N GLU A 72 -12.78 18.96 -19.11
CA GLU A 72 -12.01 19.87 -18.27
C GLU A 72 -10.91 19.04 -17.60
N GLU A 73 -9.67 19.26 -18.02
CA GLU A 73 -8.50 18.67 -17.41
C GLU A 73 -8.42 19.22 -15.98
N SER A 74 -8.82 18.40 -15.00
CA SER A 74 -8.46 18.63 -13.61
C SER A 74 -6.93 18.61 -13.53
N ASP A 75 -6.31 19.73 -13.16
CA ASP A 75 -4.86 19.95 -13.17
C ASP A 75 -4.06 18.69 -12.81
N HIS A 76 -3.57 18.01 -13.84
CA HIS A 76 -2.55 16.97 -13.68
C HIS A 76 -1.25 17.67 -13.31
N PHE A 77 -1.06 17.89 -12.01
CA PHE A 77 0.21 18.32 -11.43
C PHE A 77 1.30 17.31 -11.79
N GLU A 78 1.98 17.54 -12.91
CA GLU A 78 3.08 16.73 -13.47
C GLU A 78 4.14 16.43 -12.39
N PRO A 79 4.06 15.27 -11.71
CA PRO A 79 4.77 15.08 -10.45
C PRO A 79 6.28 14.90 -10.69
N THR A 80 6.63 14.45 -11.89
CA THR A 80 7.99 14.31 -12.40
C THR A 80 8.78 15.63 -12.36
N SER A 81 8.10 16.77 -12.61
CA SER A 81 8.71 18.09 -12.63
C SER A 81 9.11 18.57 -11.23
N LEU A 82 8.24 18.35 -10.24
CA LEU A 82 8.41 18.76 -8.85
C LEU A 82 9.55 17.97 -8.18
N VAL A 83 9.62 16.65 -8.39
CA VAL A 83 10.71 15.82 -7.85
C VAL A 83 12.07 16.24 -8.40
N ARG A 84 12.16 16.58 -9.69
CA ARG A 84 13.40 17.08 -10.30
C ARG A 84 13.82 18.44 -9.72
N GLN A 85 12.86 19.35 -9.50
CA GLN A 85 13.11 20.64 -8.84
C GLN A 85 13.55 20.45 -7.39
N ALA A 86 12.91 19.55 -6.65
CA ALA A 86 13.27 19.24 -5.25
C ALA A 86 14.68 18.65 -5.13
N ALA A 87 15.07 17.73 -6.03
CA ALA A 87 16.42 17.19 -6.07
C ALA A 87 17.48 18.27 -6.38
N PHE A 88 17.17 19.23 -7.26
CA PHE A 88 18.05 20.36 -7.54
C PHE A 88 18.18 21.31 -6.33
N LEU A 89 17.06 21.64 -5.67
CA LEU A 89 17.06 22.44 -4.45
C LEU A 89 17.79 21.75 -3.29
N LEU A 90 17.69 20.42 -3.16
CA LEU A 90 18.45 19.62 -2.20
C LEU A 90 19.96 19.77 -2.43
N VAL A 91 20.43 19.70 -3.69
CA VAL A 91 21.86 19.87 -4.00
C VAL A 91 22.34 21.27 -3.63
N ILE A 92 21.55 22.31 -3.91
CA ILE A 92 21.85 23.69 -3.49
C ILE A 92 21.91 23.77 -1.95
N TYR A 93 20.91 23.21 -1.27
CA TYR A 93 20.82 23.19 0.19
C TYR A 93 22.01 22.48 0.87
N LEU A 94 22.39 21.31 0.37
CA LEU A 94 23.58 20.59 0.84
C LEU A 94 24.86 21.36 0.52
N SER A 95 24.98 22.00 -0.65
CA SER A 95 26.13 22.82 -1.00
C SER A 95 26.29 24.03 -0.05
N LEU A 96 25.17 24.66 0.35
CA LEU A 96 25.17 25.75 1.32
C LEU A 96 25.63 25.25 2.70
N GLY A 97 25.13 24.09 3.15
CA GLY A 97 25.58 23.45 4.38
C GLY A 97 27.08 23.13 4.37
N VAL A 98 27.57 22.58 3.26
CA VAL A 98 28.99 22.27 3.04
C VAL A 98 29.86 23.53 3.10
N VAL A 99 29.42 24.61 2.46
CA VAL A 99 30.11 25.91 2.47
C VAL A 99 30.15 26.49 3.88
N VAL A 100 29.02 26.56 4.60
CA VAL A 100 28.96 27.10 5.96
C VAL A 100 29.85 26.30 6.93
N TYR A 101 29.83 24.97 6.86
CA TYR A 101 30.72 24.12 7.65
C TYR A 101 32.19 24.37 7.30
N SER A 102 32.54 24.40 6.01
CA SER A 102 33.93 24.57 5.55
C SER A 102 34.52 25.91 5.99
N PHE A 103 33.72 26.99 6.04
CA PHE A 103 34.12 28.29 6.58
C PHE A 103 34.20 28.36 8.11
N ASN A 104 33.55 27.43 8.83
CA ASN A 104 33.46 27.43 10.29
C ASN A 104 34.12 26.20 10.93
N ARG A 105 35.04 25.53 10.23
CA ARG A 105 35.61 24.22 10.63
C ARG A 105 36.15 24.22 12.06
N ASP A 106 36.88 25.28 12.44
CA ASP A 106 37.48 25.45 13.77
C ASP A 106 36.45 25.44 14.93
N HIS A 107 35.17 25.60 14.62
CA HIS A 107 34.05 25.60 15.57
C HIS A 107 33.32 24.25 15.68
N PHE A 108 33.78 23.21 14.98
CA PHE A 108 33.26 21.84 15.07
C PHE A 108 34.28 20.92 15.75
N SER A 109 33.79 20.04 16.64
CA SER A 109 34.61 18.96 17.20
C SER A 109 34.47 17.71 16.33
N GLY A 110 35.58 17.04 16.01
CA GLY A 110 35.59 15.74 15.34
C GLY A 110 36.97 15.32 14.86
N VAL A 111 37.10 14.08 14.38
CA VAL A 111 38.32 13.63 13.68
C VAL A 111 38.30 14.19 12.26
N GLU A 112 39.28 15.02 11.96
CA GLU A 112 39.45 15.67 10.66
C GLU A 112 39.89 14.68 9.57
N THR A 113 39.28 14.74 8.38
CA THR A 113 39.71 13.92 7.25
C THR A 113 39.84 14.73 5.97
N HIS A 114 38.73 15.25 5.43
CA HIS A 114 38.77 16.19 4.31
C HIS A 114 37.61 17.18 4.43
N PRO A 115 37.85 18.51 4.42
CA PRO A 115 36.86 19.49 4.83
C PRO A 115 35.52 19.37 4.10
N VAL A 116 35.54 19.19 2.78
CA VAL A 116 34.31 19.05 1.97
C VAL A 116 33.57 17.73 2.23
N VAL A 117 34.30 16.64 2.53
CA VAL A 117 33.71 15.30 2.76
C VAL A 117 33.15 15.23 4.18
N ASP A 118 33.90 15.71 5.17
CA ASP A 118 33.48 15.86 6.57
C ASP A 118 32.20 16.70 6.65
N ALA A 119 32.14 17.81 5.91
CA ALA A 119 30.99 18.70 5.81
C ALA A 119 29.76 18.02 5.20
N LEU A 120 29.93 17.34 4.05
CA LEU A 120 28.84 16.67 3.36
C LEU A 120 28.27 15.54 4.22
N TYR A 121 29.15 14.74 4.82
CA TYR A 121 28.80 13.69 5.76
C TYR A 121 28.04 14.24 6.97
N PHE A 122 28.52 15.32 7.60
CA PHE A 122 27.81 15.99 8.71
C PHE A 122 26.41 16.47 8.30
N CYS A 123 26.29 17.12 7.14
CA CYS A 123 25.01 17.58 6.60
C CYS A 123 24.03 16.42 6.37
N ILE A 124 24.49 15.30 5.78
CA ILE A 124 23.66 14.11 5.54
C ILE A 124 23.27 13.44 6.86
N VAL A 125 24.22 13.16 7.77
CA VAL A 125 23.96 12.53 9.08
C VAL A 125 22.96 13.32 9.91
N THR A 126 23.01 14.65 9.81
CA THR A 126 22.12 15.59 10.51
C THR A 126 20.74 15.67 9.83
N MET A 127 20.68 15.79 8.50
CA MET A 127 19.43 15.85 7.73
C MET A 127 18.64 14.53 7.78
N CYS A 128 19.34 13.40 7.73
CA CYS A 128 18.78 12.05 7.87
C CYS A 128 18.46 11.67 9.32
N THR A 129 18.60 12.61 10.27
CA THR A 129 18.32 12.43 11.71
C THR A 129 19.02 11.22 12.34
N ILE A 130 20.22 10.87 11.86
CA ILE A 130 21.02 9.76 12.41
C ILE A 130 21.85 10.28 13.60
N GLY A 131 22.54 11.41 13.43
CA GLY A 131 23.14 12.16 14.53
C GLY A 131 24.18 11.44 15.39
N TYR A 132 25.16 10.71 14.80
CA TYR A 132 26.21 10.01 15.56
C TYR A 132 26.99 10.88 16.56
N GLY A 133 27.03 12.21 16.39
CA GLY A 133 27.75 13.12 17.28
C GLY A 133 29.28 13.05 17.18
N ASP A 134 29.81 12.31 16.21
CA ASP A 134 31.23 12.24 15.86
C ASP A 134 31.76 13.55 15.25
N ILE A 135 30.88 14.30 14.60
CA ILE A 135 31.06 15.70 14.21
C ILE A 135 29.92 16.52 14.83
N ALA A 136 30.25 17.50 15.67
CA ALA A 136 29.26 18.30 16.40
C ALA A 136 29.60 19.80 16.46
N PRO A 137 28.60 20.70 16.33
CA PRO A 137 28.81 22.14 16.47
C PRO A 137 29.09 22.51 17.94
N THR A 138 30.18 23.21 18.21
CA THR A 138 30.56 23.57 19.59
C THR A 138 30.01 24.95 20.01
N THR A 139 30.07 25.94 19.11
CA THR A 139 29.71 27.34 19.42
C THR A 139 28.20 27.60 19.37
N PRO A 140 27.69 28.64 20.05
CA PRO A 140 26.28 29.03 19.99
C PRO A 140 25.80 29.33 18.56
N PHE A 141 26.64 29.97 17.73
CA PHE A 141 26.31 30.29 16.34
C PHE A 141 26.15 29.02 15.49
N THR A 142 27.12 28.10 15.54
CA THR A 142 27.05 26.83 14.81
C THR A 142 25.89 25.95 15.28
N LYS A 143 25.51 26.03 16.57
CA LYS A 143 24.33 25.33 17.11
C LYS A 143 23.03 25.92 16.59
N LEU A 144 22.88 27.24 16.58
CA LEU A 144 21.70 27.91 16.02
C LEU A 144 21.52 27.60 14.52
N PHE A 145 22.63 27.63 13.76
CA PHE A 145 22.63 27.21 12.36
C PHE A 145 22.17 25.76 12.21
N ALA A 146 22.72 24.82 12.99
CA ALA A 146 22.34 23.41 12.95
C ALA A 146 20.85 23.20 13.26
N CYS A 147 20.26 23.94 14.22
CA CYS A 147 18.83 23.88 14.51
C CYS A 147 17.97 24.28 13.30
N ILE A 148 18.29 25.39 12.63
CA ILE A 148 17.57 25.85 11.43
C ILE A 148 17.77 24.86 10.28
N PHE A 149 19.00 24.34 10.11
CA PHE A 149 19.33 23.33 9.12
C PHE A 149 18.48 22.07 9.32
N VAL A 150 18.42 21.48 10.52
CA VAL A 150 17.59 20.28 10.77
C VAL A 150 16.11 20.49 10.38
N LEU A 151 15.52 21.63 10.75
CA LEU A 151 14.11 21.93 10.46
C LEU A 151 13.83 22.03 8.95
N VAL A 152 14.71 22.67 8.19
CA VAL A 152 14.59 22.77 6.72
C VAL A 152 14.90 21.43 6.04
N GLY A 153 15.93 20.73 6.51
CA GLY A 153 16.35 19.42 6.00
C GLY A 153 15.27 18.34 6.12
N PHE A 154 14.50 18.34 7.22
CA PHE A 154 13.37 17.43 7.39
C PHE A 154 12.31 17.61 6.29
N GLY A 155 12.01 18.86 5.90
CA GLY A 155 11.10 19.14 4.79
C GLY A 155 11.62 18.61 3.45
N PHE A 156 12.92 18.70 3.20
CA PHE A 156 13.53 18.10 2.00
C PHE A 156 13.43 16.56 2.00
N ILE A 157 13.64 15.90 3.14
CA ILE A 157 13.44 14.44 3.26
C ILE A 157 12.00 14.05 2.91
N ASP A 158 10.99 14.78 3.40
CA ASP A 158 9.58 14.50 3.10
C ASP A 158 9.23 14.68 1.61
N ILE A 159 9.76 15.72 0.95
CA ILE A 159 9.55 15.93 -0.49
C ILE A 159 10.20 14.81 -1.31
N LEU A 160 11.42 14.38 -0.96
CA LEU A 160 12.07 13.23 -1.58
C LEU A 160 11.26 11.94 -1.36
N LEU A 161 10.78 11.73 -0.13
CA LEU A 161 9.97 10.58 0.25
C LEU A 161 8.71 10.51 -0.62
N SER A 162 8.00 11.63 -0.74
CA SER A 162 6.81 11.81 -1.57
C SER A 162 7.11 11.60 -3.07
N GLY A 163 8.25 12.08 -3.55
CA GLY A 163 8.70 11.81 -4.91
C GLY A 163 8.91 10.31 -5.20
N VAL A 164 9.51 9.59 -4.26
CA VAL A 164 9.67 8.13 -4.34
C VAL A 164 8.32 7.42 -4.14
N VAL A 165 7.34 7.99 -3.43
CA VAL A 165 5.95 7.48 -3.38
C VAL A 165 5.35 7.52 -4.78
N ASN A 166 5.33 8.70 -5.41
CA ASN A 166 4.69 8.90 -6.70
C ASN A 166 5.34 8.06 -7.80
N TYR A 167 6.68 8.06 -7.93
CA TYR A 167 7.38 7.21 -8.90
C TYR A 167 7.03 5.71 -8.78
N VAL A 168 6.87 5.20 -7.54
CA VAL A 168 6.48 3.81 -7.29
C VAL A 168 5.00 3.56 -7.59
N LEU A 169 4.13 4.57 -7.50
CA LEU A 169 2.72 4.51 -7.93
C LEU A 169 2.62 4.54 -9.47
N ASP A 170 3.33 5.46 -10.13
CA ASP A 170 3.38 5.59 -11.59
C ASP A 170 3.89 4.29 -12.23
N LEU A 171 4.91 3.65 -11.63
CA LEU A 171 5.41 2.35 -12.05
C LEU A 171 4.33 1.25 -11.92
N GLN A 172 3.51 1.28 -10.87
CA GLN A 172 2.40 0.33 -10.71
C GLN A 172 1.30 0.56 -11.74
N GLU A 173 0.96 1.81 -12.04
CA GLU A 173 -0.03 2.16 -13.05
C GLU A 173 0.41 1.68 -14.44
N ASN A 174 1.65 2.01 -14.84
CA ASN A 174 2.23 1.56 -16.11
C ASN A 174 2.29 0.02 -16.23
N LEU A 175 2.59 -0.69 -15.14
CA LEU A 175 2.56 -2.15 -15.11
C LEU A 175 1.12 -2.72 -15.19
N ILE A 176 0.12 -2.05 -14.61
CA ILE A 176 -1.30 -2.44 -14.74
C ILE A 176 -1.76 -2.25 -16.19
N LEU A 177 -1.49 -1.09 -16.81
CA LEU A 177 -1.84 -0.79 -18.19
C LEU A 177 -1.19 -1.80 -19.16
N THR A 178 0.08 -2.13 -18.94
CA THR A 178 0.80 -3.14 -19.73
C THR A 178 0.20 -4.53 -19.53
N GLY A 179 -0.11 -4.92 -18.28
CA GLY A 179 -0.78 -6.19 -17.97
C GLY A 179 -2.14 -6.33 -18.65
N SER A 180 -2.96 -5.27 -18.66
CA SER A 180 -4.26 -5.25 -19.33
C SER A 180 -4.15 -5.38 -20.85
N ARG A 181 -3.20 -4.68 -21.48
CA ARG A 181 -2.92 -4.83 -22.93
C ARG A 181 -2.45 -6.24 -23.27
N LEU A 182 -1.52 -6.80 -22.50
CA LEU A 182 -1.05 -8.17 -22.67
C LEU A 182 -2.15 -9.21 -22.40
N GLN A 183 -3.10 -8.95 -21.52
CA GLN A 183 -4.23 -9.83 -21.27
C GLN A 183 -5.21 -9.86 -22.46
N GLY A 184 -5.54 -8.69 -23.03
CA GLY A 184 -6.34 -8.60 -24.25
C GLY A 184 -5.65 -9.27 -25.46
N GLN A 185 -4.32 -9.16 -25.56
CA GLN A 185 -3.55 -9.76 -26.64
C GLN A 185 -3.30 -11.28 -26.43
N ARG A 186 -3.13 -11.76 -25.20
CA ARG A 186 -3.06 -13.20 -24.85
C ARG A 186 -4.35 -13.92 -25.23
N GLN A 187 -5.51 -13.25 -25.22
CA GLN A 187 -6.80 -13.82 -25.61
C GLN A 187 -6.91 -14.12 -27.13
N LEU A 188 -6.05 -13.53 -27.95
CA LEU A 188 -5.91 -13.82 -29.40
C LEU A 188 -4.79 -14.83 -29.72
N ALA A 189 -3.90 -15.11 -28.77
CA ALA A 189 -2.69 -15.93 -28.98
C ALA A 189 -2.80 -17.37 -28.41
N SER A 190 -4.00 -17.81 -28.01
CA SER A 190 -4.22 -19.08 -27.32
C SER A 190 -4.21 -20.31 -28.25
N ASN A 191 -3.12 -20.55 -28.99
CA ASN A 191 -2.97 -21.79 -29.77
C ASN A 191 -1.54 -22.29 -30.02
N ASP A 192 -0.50 -21.74 -29.35
CA ASP A 192 0.86 -22.31 -29.41
C ASP A 192 1.38 -22.69 -28.01
N HIS A 193 1.88 -23.91 -27.89
CA HIS A 193 2.00 -24.64 -26.62
C HIS A 193 3.45 -24.74 -26.11
N ARG A 194 4.32 -23.79 -26.50
CA ARG A 194 5.78 -24.00 -26.41
C ARG A 194 6.62 -22.74 -26.16
N ARG A 195 6.58 -22.18 -24.93
CA ARG A 195 7.62 -21.22 -24.47
C ARG A 195 7.89 -21.21 -22.94
N SER A 196 9.07 -21.71 -22.60
CA SER A 196 10.01 -21.31 -21.54
C SER A 196 9.51 -20.95 -20.13
N GLY A 197 9.95 -21.75 -19.15
CA GLY A 197 9.62 -21.64 -17.72
C GLY A 197 10.06 -20.36 -16.98
N LEU A 198 10.75 -19.41 -17.62
CA LEU A 198 11.01 -18.08 -17.05
C LEU A 198 9.71 -17.25 -16.96
N SER A 199 8.73 -17.48 -17.84
CA SER A 199 7.41 -16.84 -17.68
C SER A 199 6.58 -17.49 -16.57
N ALA A 200 6.80 -18.77 -16.27
CA ALA A 200 6.07 -19.47 -15.21
C ALA A 200 6.43 -18.98 -13.80
N CYS A 201 7.67 -18.55 -13.55
CA CYS A 201 8.01 -17.91 -12.26
C CYS A 201 7.43 -16.49 -12.15
N MET A 202 7.30 -15.76 -13.27
CA MET A 202 6.56 -14.49 -13.29
C MET A 202 5.06 -14.70 -13.03
N ASP A 203 4.43 -15.68 -13.68
CA ASP A 203 3.01 -16.01 -13.46
C ASP A 203 2.77 -16.53 -12.02
N CYS A 204 3.75 -17.17 -11.36
CA CYS A 204 3.68 -17.57 -9.94
C CYS A 204 3.87 -16.40 -8.94
N ILE A 205 4.58 -15.34 -9.33
CA ILE A 205 4.77 -14.12 -8.51
C ILE A 205 3.60 -13.14 -8.71
N VAL A 206 2.89 -13.24 -9.85
CA VAL A 206 1.90 -12.25 -10.32
C VAL A 206 0.52 -12.90 -10.50
N ASP A 207 0.07 -13.73 -9.55
CA ASP A 207 -1.37 -13.98 -9.40
C ASP A 207 -2.06 -12.72 -8.84
N VAL A 208 -2.56 -11.90 -9.77
CA VAL A 208 -3.21 -10.60 -9.53
C VAL A 208 -4.68 -10.77 -9.06
N ALA A 209 -5.09 -11.97 -8.65
CA ALA A 209 -6.40 -12.24 -8.06
C ALA A 209 -6.63 -11.51 -6.71
N LYS A 210 -7.32 -10.36 -6.80
CA LYS A 210 -7.77 -9.47 -5.71
C LYS A 210 -6.66 -8.69 -5.00
N GLY A 211 -6.93 -7.42 -4.70
CA GLY A 211 -6.06 -6.45 -4.01
C GLY A 211 -5.72 -6.76 -2.54
N ARG A 212 -5.59 -8.03 -2.16
CA ARG A 212 -4.94 -8.49 -0.92
C ARG A 212 -3.45 -8.78 -1.14
N MET A 213 -3.06 -9.20 -2.35
CA MET A 213 -1.66 -9.51 -2.68
C MET A 213 -0.80 -8.23 -2.77
N ARG A 214 -1.29 -7.19 -3.45
CA ARG A 214 -0.55 -5.96 -3.75
C ARG A 214 0.04 -5.27 -2.51
N ILE A 215 -0.71 -5.19 -1.41
CA ILE A 215 -0.24 -4.56 -0.16
C ILE A 215 0.88 -5.39 0.49
N ARG A 216 0.70 -6.71 0.59
CA ARG A 216 1.72 -7.61 1.15
C ARG A 216 2.99 -7.64 0.30
N LEU A 217 2.85 -7.56 -1.02
CA LEU A 217 3.97 -7.49 -1.96
C LEU A 217 4.75 -6.17 -1.80
N LYS A 218 4.07 -5.02 -1.69
CA LYS A 218 4.72 -3.72 -1.39
C LYS A 218 5.53 -3.77 -0.10
N VAL A 219 4.93 -4.27 0.98
CA VAL A 219 5.59 -4.41 2.29
C VAL A 219 6.79 -5.36 2.21
N GLY A 220 6.61 -6.54 1.59
CA GLY A 220 7.68 -7.53 1.43
C GLY A 220 8.86 -7.00 0.59
N LEU A 221 8.57 -6.31 -0.51
CA LEU A 221 9.58 -5.68 -1.36
C LEU A 221 10.31 -4.56 -0.61
N ALA A 222 9.60 -3.68 0.11
CA ALA A 222 10.22 -2.60 0.86
C ALA A 222 11.11 -3.13 2.01
N LEU A 223 10.66 -4.15 2.75
CA LEU A 223 11.50 -4.85 3.74
C LEU A 223 12.72 -5.52 3.10
N GLY A 224 12.56 -6.11 1.91
CA GLY A 224 13.67 -6.66 1.13
C GLY A 224 14.72 -5.61 0.74
N VAL A 225 14.28 -4.41 0.32
CA VAL A 225 15.18 -3.28 0.04
C VAL A 225 15.92 -2.84 1.30
N VAL A 226 15.25 -2.74 2.45
CA VAL A 226 15.92 -2.39 3.73
C VAL A 226 16.97 -3.42 4.13
N LEU A 227 16.68 -4.72 4.01
CA LEU A 227 17.65 -5.79 4.26
C LEU A 227 18.84 -5.73 3.30
N LEU A 228 18.61 -5.38 2.03
CA LEU A 228 19.66 -5.17 1.04
C LEU A 228 20.53 -3.95 1.36
N CYS A 229 19.93 -2.83 1.82
CA CYS A 229 20.66 -1.66 2.30
C CYS A 229 21.58 -2.00 3.48
N ILE A 230 21.09 -2.80 4.45
CA ILE A 230 21.88 -3.29 5.59
C ILE A 230 23.00 -4.22 5.12
N GLY A 231 22.73 -5.17 4.22
CA GLY A 231 23.74 -6.06 3.67
C GLY A 231 24.86 -5.32 2.94
N LEU A 232 24.51 -4.33 2.11
CA LEU A 232 25.47 -3.49 1.40
C LEU A 232 26.31 -2.63 2.36
N GLY A 233 25.67 -1.99 3.35
CA GLY A 233 26.39 -1.20 4.36
C GLY A 233 27.37 -2.05 5.16
N SER A 234 26.92 -3.20 5.65
CA SER A 234 27.74 -4.16 6.41
C SER A 234 28.94 -4.66 5.59
N MET A 235 28.73 -4.98 4.30
CA MET A 235 29.80 -5.40 3.40
C MET A 235 30.85 -4.29 3.20
N VAL A 236 30.41 -3.06 2.96
CA VAL A 236 31.35 -1.94 2.72
C VAL A 236 32.10 -1.56 3.99
N LEU A 237 31.44 -1.56 5.15
CA LEU A 237 32.07 -1.31 6.45
C LEU A 237 33.17 -2.32 6.77
N TYR A 238 32.93 -3.61 6.50
CA TYR A 238 33.92 -4.68 6.70
C TYR A 238 35.19 -4.50 5.83
N PHE A 239 35.04 -3.98 4.60
CA PHE A 239 36.17 -3.80 3.66
C PHE A 239 36.82 -2.41 3.66
N GLN A 240 36.16 -1.36 4.17
CA GLN A 240 36.66 0.03 4.13
C GLN A 240 37.05 0.58 5.50
N GLU A 241 36.39 0.16 6.58
CA GLU A 241 36.64 0.66 7.95
C GLU A 241 37.34 -0.39 8.83
N ASP A 242 37.75 -1.54 8.26
CA ASP A 242 38.40 -2.67 8.94
C ASP A 242 37.66 -3.14 10.22
N LEU A 243 36.34 -3.00 10.24
CA LEU A 243 35.50 -3.39 11.37
C LEU A 243 35.25 -4.90 11.37
N ASP A 244 35.13 -5.51 12.57
CA ASP A 244 34.68 -6.90 12.68
C ASP A 244 33.27 -7.06 12.08
N TRP A 245 32.90 -8.29 11.71
CA TRP A 245 31.62 -8.55 11.03
C TRP A 245 30.42 -8.17 11.90
N VAL A 246 30.49 -8.38 13.23
CA VAL A 246 29.43 -7.99 14.17
C VAL A 246 29.29 -6.47 14.21
N ASP A 247 30.41 -5.76 14.31
CA ASP A 247 30.46 -4.31 14.40
C ASP A 247 30.01 -3.63 13.10
N SER A 248 30.35 -4.24 11.96
CA SER A 248 29.92 -3.82 10.62
C SER A 248 28.40 -3.93 10.46
N VAL A 249 27.81 -5.07 10.86
CA VAL A 249 26.35 -5.26 10.85
C VAL A 249 25.67 -4.34 11.86
N TYR A 250 26.18 -4.24 13.08
CA TYR A 250 25.65 -3.38 14.12
C TYR A 250 25.60 -1.91 13.68
N LEU A 251 26.74 -1.36 13.23
CA LEU A 251 26.80 0.02 12.73
C LEU A 251 25.87 0.18 11.53
N SER A 252 25.85 -0.77 10.59
CA SER A 252 24.95 -0.69 9.44
C SER A 252 23.48 -0.66 9.86
N VAL A 253 23.05 -1.46 10.84
CA VAL A 253 21.66 -1.44 11.33
C VAL A 253 21.37 -0.11 12.02
N MET A 254 22.21 0.35 12.96
CA MET A 254 22.01 1.62 13.68
C MET A 254 21.96 2.84 12.76
N SER A 255 22.71 2.79 11.66
CA SER A 255 22.72 3.81 10.59
C SER A 255 21.41 3.81 9.81
N VAL A 256 21.01 2.64 9.30
CA VAL A 256 19.85 2.47 8.43
C VAL A 256 18.55 2.74 9.19
N THR A 257 18.46 2.34 10.46
CA THR A 257 17.29 2.61 11.34
C THR A 257 17.29 3.99 11.99
N THR A 258 18.25 4.88 11.64
CA THR A 258 18.40 6.23 12.20
C THR A 258 18.41 6.27 13.73
N VAL A 259 19.04 5.27 14.36
CA VAL A 259 19.22 5.22 15.83
C VAL A 259 20.53 5.90 16.23
N GLY A 260 21.60 5.67 15.47
CA GLY A 260 22.84 6.46 15.51
C GLY A 260 23.46 6.69 16.90
N TYR A 261 23.64 5.65 17.72
CA TYR A 261 24.15 5.76 19.09
C TYR A 261 25.48 6.54 19.27
N GLY A 262 26.30 6.65 18.22
CA GLY A 262 27.53 7.45 18.23
C GLY A 262 28.75 6.75 18.86
N ASP A 263 28.58 5.52 19.33
CA ASP A 263 29.65 4.65 19.82
C ASP A 263 30.63 4.22 18.71
N ARG A 264 30.12 4.07 17.49
CA ARG A 264 30.92 3.91 16.25
C ARG A 264 30.38 4.79 15.13
N ALA A 265 31.28 5.27 14.29
CA ALA A 265 31.01 6.13 13.14
C ALA A 265 32.11 5.98 12.08
N PHE A 266 31.90 6.55 10.89
CA PHE A 266 32.82 6.45 9.75
C PHE A 266 34.07 7.33 9.97
N LYS A 267 35.25 6.70 9.97
CA LYS A 267 36.54 7.36 10.24
C LYS A 267 37.38 7.54 8.98
N THR A 268 37.21 6.71 7.96
CA THR A 268 38.00 6.79 6.73
C THR A 268 37.41 7.79 5.73
N LEU A 269 38.26 8.39 4.91
CA LEU A 269 37.84 9.27 3.80
C LEU A 269 36.87 8.54 2.84
N PRO A 270 37.20 7.35 2.29
CA PRO A 270 36.28 6.64 1.40
C PRO A 270 35.00 6.18 2.13
N GLY A 271 35.09 5.77 3.40
CA GLY A 271 33.93 5.40 4.21
C GLY A 271 32.94 6.56 4.40
N ARG A 272 33.42 7.76 4.75
CA ARG A 272 32.58 8.98 4.84
C ARG A 272 31.95 9.39 3.51
N LEU A 273 32.68 9.25 2.40
CA LEU A 273 32.16 9.52 1.06
C LEU A 273 31.06 8.52 0.66
N PHE A 274 31.28 7.23 0.92
CA PHE A 274 30.25 6.19 0.78
C PHE A 274 29.02 6.49 1.64
N ALA A 275 29.23 6.76 2.93
CA ALA A 275 28.17 7.06 3.90
C ALA A 275 27.31 8.25 3.45
N SER A 276 27.92 9.31 2.91
CA SER A 276 27.19 10.49 2.43
C SER A 276 26.12 10.17 1.38
N ILE A 277 26.35 9.17 0.51
CA ILE A 277 25.37 8.74 -0.50
C ILE A 277 24.48 7.61 0.05
N TRP A 278 25.09 6.62 0.70
CA TRP A 278 24.40 5.42 1.16
C TRP A 278 23.41 5.68 2.29
N LEU A 279 23.71 6.58 3.23
CA LEU A 279 22.81 6.95 4.33
C LEU A 279 21.55 7.64 3.80
N LEU A 280 21.70 8.57 2.84
CA LEU A 280 20.55 9.26 2.23
C LEU A 280 19.59 8.28 1.53
N LEU A 281 20.13 7.33 0.76
CA LEU A 281 19.31 6.33 0.08
C LEU A 281 18.67 5.33 1.07
N SER A 282 19.41 4.92 2.10
CA SER A 282 18.96 3.93 3.07
C SER A 282 17.90 4.47 4.03
N THR A 283 18.03 5.72 4.47
CA THR A 283 17.00 6.36 5.32
C THR A 283 15.69 6.55 4.58
N LEU A 284 15.73 6.95 3.30
CA LEU A 284 14.55 6.97 2.44
C LEU A 284 13.95 5.56 2.29
N ALA A 285 14.75 4.51 2.08
CA ALA A 285 14.25 3.14 2.00
C ALA A 285 13.52 2.69 3.28
N VAL A 286 14.06 2.99 4.46
CA VAL A 286 13.46 2.65 5.77
C VAL A 286 12.19 3.45 6.02
N ALA A 287 12.19 4.76 5.76
CA ALA A 287 11.00 5.60 5.90
C ALA A 287 9.85 5.08 5.01
N ARG A 288 10.14 4.68 3.76
CA ARG A 288 9.15 4.07 2.85
C ARG A 288 8.68 2.70 3.35
N ALA A 289 9.56 1.87 3.92
CA ALA A 289 9.17 0.60 4.53
C ALA A 289 8.24 0.79 5.74
N PHE A 290 8.50 1.79 6.60
CA PHE A 290 7.63 2.14 7.72
C PHE A 290 6.26 2.65 7.24
N LEU A 291 6.23 3.52 6.21
CA LEU A 291 4.98 3.97 5.59
C LEU A 291 4.15 2.79 5.04
N TYR A 292 4.77 1.85 4.31
CA TYR A 292 4.04 0.68 3.81
C TYR A 292 3.56 -0.27 4.92
N LEU A 293 4.31 -0.39 6.03
CA LEU A 293 3.83 -1.09 7.22
C LEU A 293 2.63 -0.37 7.85
N ALA A 294 2.67 0.97 7.94
CA ALA A 294 1.56 1.78 8.43
C ALA A 294 0.31 1.63 7.54
N GLU A 295 0.45 1.76 6.21
CA GLU A 295 -0.61 1.48 5.22
C GLU A 295 -1.22 0.09 5.45
N ALA A 296 -0.40 -0.96 5.56
CA ALA A 296 -0.89 -2.32 5.77
C ALA A 296 -1.63 -2.50 7.11
N ARG A 297 -1.26 -1.76 8.16
CA ARG A 297 -1.96 -1.74 9.45
C ARG A 297 -3.28 -0.97 9.36
N ILE A 298 -3.29 0.18 8.67
CA ILE A 298 -4.47 1.01 8.39
C ILE A 298 -5.48 0.20 7.57
N ASP A 299 -5.06 -0.45 6.49
CA ASP A 299 -5.90 -1.32 5.66
C ASP A 299 -6.50 -2.49 6.45
N LYS A 300 -5.72 -3.13 7.33
CA LYS A 300 -6.23 -4.19 8.21
C LYS A 300 -7.23 -3.65 9.24
N ARG A 301 -7.15 -2.37 9.62
CA ARG A 301 -8.15 -1.69 10.48
C ARG A 301 -9.40 -1.32 9.68
N HIS A 302 -9.26 -0.64 8.54
CA HIS A 302 -10.37 -0.28 7.65
C HIS A 302 -11.20 -1.51 7.26
N ARG A 303 -10.58 -2.62 6.83
CA ARG A 303 -11.30 -3.86 6.49
C ARG A 303 -12.11 -4.44 7.67
N ARG A 304 -11.62 -4.33 8.90
CA ARG A 304 -12.38 -4.77 10.09
C ARG A 304 -13.59 -3.88 10.35
N ILE A 305 -13.43 -2.55 10.23
CA ILE A 305 -14.52 -1.58 10.35
C ILE A 305 -15.56 -1.82 9.24
N THR A 306 -15.14 -1.92 7.97
CA THR A 306 -16.00 -2.22 6.82
C THR A 306 -16.82 -3.50 7.03
N ASN A 307 -16.18 -4.59 7.43
CA ASN A 307 -16.89 -5.86 7.65
C ASN A 307 -17.87 -5.78 8.83
N TRP A 308 -17.48 -5.12 9.93
CA TRP A 308 -18.36 -4.90 11.08
C TRP A 308 -19.59 -4.05 10.71
N VAL A 309 -19.39 -2.94 10.00
CA VAL A 309 -20.48 -2.09 9.49
C VAL A 309 -21.44 -2.87 8.58
N LEU A 310 -20.91 -3.71 7.69
CA LEU A 310 -21.72 -4.53 6.77
C LEU A 310 -22.50 -5.66 7.47
N GLN A 311 -22.03 -6.13 8.63
CA GLN A 311 -22.66 -7.20 9.41
C GLN A 311 -23.54 -6.68 10.56
N ARG A 312 -23.43 -5.39 10.92
CA ARG A 312 -24.25 -4.78 11.97
C ARG A 312 -25.68 -4.55 11.50
N GLU A 313 -26.63 -5.14 12.23
CA GLU A 313 -28.05 -4.84 12.13
C GLU A 313 -28.31 -3.33 12.37
N ILE A 314 -29.35 -2.80 11.74
CA ILE A 314 -29.74 -1.39 11.87
C ILE A 314 -30.65 -1.18 13.09
N THR A 315 -30.37 -0.16 13.88
CA THR A 315 -31.23 0.26 14.99
C THR A 315 -32.31 1.25 14.54
N ILE A 316 -33.25 1.59 15.42
CA ILE A 316 -34.29 2.60 15.12
C ILE A 316 -33.67 4.00 14.97
N GLU A 317 -32.64 4.33 15.75
CA GLU A 317 -31.90 5.59 15.63
C GLU A 317 -31.12 5.66 14.31
N ASP A 318 -30.49 4.55 13.91
CA ASP A 318 -29.86 4.42 12.59
C ASP A 318 -30.88 4.58 11.45
N LEU A 319 -32.11 4.08 11.66
CA LEU A 319 -33.18 4.16 10.69
C LEU A 319 -33.65 5.61 10.48
N LEU A 320 -33.79 6.37 11.56
CA LEU A 320 -34.06 7.82 11.51
C LEU A 320 -32.91 8.60 10.87
N ALA A 321 -31.66 8.23 11.15
CA ALA A 321 -30.47 8.88 10.57
C ALA A 321 -30.23 8.55 9.08
N ALA A 322 -30.84 7.49 8.56
CA ALA A 322 -30.77 7.06 7.16
C ALA A 322 -31.92 7.58 6.29
N ASP A 323 -33.02 8.04 6.89
CA ASP A 323 -34.18 8.60 6.18
C ASP A 323 -33.90 10.06 5.74
N ILE A 324 -33.28 10.20 4.56
CA ILE A 324 -32.89 11.50 3.98
C ILE A 324 -34.12 12.36 3.62
N ASN A 325 -35.31 11.77 3.43
CA ASN A 325 -36.50 12.48 2.97
C ASN A 325 -37.67 12.49 3.97
N ASN A 326 -37.45 12.01 5.20
CA ASN A 326 -38.39 11.99 6.32
C ASN A 326 -39.76 11.38 5.96
N ASN A 327 -39.76 10.33 5.13
CA ASN A 327 -40.99 9.67 4.69
C ASN A 327 -41.45 8.54 5.63
N GLY A 328 -40.62 8.13 6.60
CA GLY A 328 -40.88 7.07 7.58
C GLY A 328 -40.46 5.65 7.14
N PHE A 329 -39.85 5.49 5.96
CA PHE A 329 -39.38 4.21 5.42
C PHE A 329 -38.12 4.35 4.54
N ILE A 330 -37.12 3.50 4.82
CA ILE A 330 -35.86 3.50 4.06
C ILE A 330 -36.00 2.73 2.75
N LYS A 331 -35.67 3.38 1.64
CA LYS A 331 -35.47 2.74 0.33
C LYS A 331 -34.09 2.09 0.26
N LYS A 332 -33.95 1.06 -0.58
CA LYS A 332 -32.66 0.36 -0.79
C LYS A 332 -31.49 1.30 -1.14
N SER A 333 -31.76 2.39 -1.86
CA SER A 333 -30.77 3.44 -2.18
C SER A 333 -30.30 4.19 -0.94
N GLU A 334 -31.22 4.61 -0.06
CA GLU A 334 -30.93 5.31 1.20
C GLU A 334 -30.17 4.39 2.16
N TYR A 335 -30.55 3.11 2.27
CA TYR A 335 -29.80 2.11 3.05
C TYR A 335 -28.35 1.95 2.57
N VAL A 336 -28.14 1.90 1.24
CA VAL A 336 -26.80 1.79 0.65
C VAL A 336 -25.99 3.07 0.89
N ILE A 337 -26.58 4.26 0.74
CA ILE A 337 -25.93 5.54 1.04
C ILE A 337 -25.56 5.62 2.53
N TYR A 338 -26.47 5.25 3.44
CA TYR A 338 -26.20 5.18 4.87
C TYR A 338 -25.04 4.23 5.18
N LYS A 339 -25.04 2.99 4.65
CA LYS A 339 -23.92 2.06 4.87
C LYS A 339 -22.61 2.55 4.25
N LEU A 340 -22.64 3.27 3.13
CA LEU A 340 -21.44 3.90 2.54
C LEU A 340 -20.92 5.07 3.41
N LYS A 341 -21.80 5.87 4.00
CA LYS A 341 -21.49 6.92 4.99
C LYS A 341 -20.88 6.29 6.26
N GLU A 342 -21.50 5.25 6.80
CA GLU A 342 -21.04 4.53 7.99
C GLU A 342 -19.68 3.84 7.78
N MET A 343 -19.41 3.32 6.58
CA MET A 343 -18.09 2.79 6.20
C MET A 343 -17.02 3.87 5.95
N GLY A 344 -17.37 5.16 6.06
CA GLY A 344 -16.47 6.28 5.76
C GLY A 344 -16.06 6.36 4.30
N LYS A 345 -16.88 5.86 3.37
CA LYS A 345 -16.61 5.84 1.92
C LYS A 345 -17.13 7.07 1.19
N ILE A 346 -18.12 7.74 1.74
CA ILE A 346 -18.73 8.95 1.21
C ILE A 346 -18.99 9.89 2.38
N SER A 347 -18.65 11.17 2.26
CA SER A 347 -18.98 12.18 3.27
C SER A 347 -20.39 12.72 3.08
N GLU A 348 -20.99 13.25 4.15
CA GLU A 348 -22.30 13.90 4.10
C GLU A 348 -22.33 15.09 3.13
N LYS A 349 -21.21 15.80 2.99
CA LYS A 349 -21.07 16.92 2.04
C LYS A 349 -21.19 16.43 0.59
N ASP A 350 -20.55 15.30 0.27
CA ASP A 350 -20.57 14.73 -1.08
C ASP A 350 -21.99 14.25 -1.43
N VAL A 351 -22.68 13.59 -0.50
CA VAL A 351 -24.09 13.19 -0.67
C VAL A 351 -24.98 14.42 -0.92
N MET A 352 -24.83 15.48 -0.11
CA MET A 352 -25.61 16.71 -0.30
C MET A 352 -25.31 17.40 -1.63
N GLN A 353 -24.06 17.43 -2.09
CA GLN A 353 -23.69 18.00 -3.40
C GLN A 353 -24.33 17.21 -4.55
N ILE A 354 -24.27 15.88 -4.52
CA ILE A 354 -24.90 15.01 -5.52
C ILE A 354 -26.43 15.19 -5.49
N CYS A 355 -27.05 15.25 -4.31
CA CYS A 355 -28.49 15.50 -4.17
C CYS A 355 -28.89 16.91 -4.68
N ASN A 356 -28.05 17.92 -4.52
CA ASN A 356 -28.31 19.27 -5.04
C ASN A 356 -28.17 19.34 -6.56
N GLN A 357 -27.18 18.65 -7.15
CA GLN A 357 -27.11 18.48 -8.61
C GLN A 357 -28.34 17.74 -9.15
N PHE A 358 -28.78 16.66 -8.48
CA PHE A 358 -29.99 15.94 -8.85
C PHE A 358 -31.23 16.85 -8.82
N LYS A 359 -31.42 17.63 -7.74
CA LYS A 359 -32.53 18.59 -7.62
C LYS A 359 -32.50 19.66 -8.73
N LYS A 360 -31.32 20.09 -9.17
CA LYS A 360 -31.18 21.04 -10.29
C LYS A 360 -31.62 20.42 -11.63
N LEU A 361 -31.50 19.10 -11.79
CA LEU A 361 -31.88 18.37 -13.01
C LEU A 361 -33.32 17.83 -12.99
N ASP A 362 -33.97 17.82 -11.82
CA ASP A 362 -35.36 17.41 -11.62
C ASP A 362 -36.21 18.61 -11.15
N GLU A 363 -36.35 19.61 -12.03
CA GLU A 363 -37.23 20.78 -11.80
C GLU A 363 -38.69 20.36 -11.50
N SER A 364 -39.10 19.21 -12.04
CA SER A 364 -40.41 18.61 -11.79
C SER A 364 -40.58 17.99 -10.39
N ASN A 365 -39.50 17.89 -9.61
CA ASN A 365 -39.43 17.24 -8.29
C ASN A 365 -40.06 15.82 -8.29
N SER A 366 -39.90 15.11 -9.41
CA SER A 366 -40.53 13.82 -9.72
C SER A 366 -39.80 12.62 -9.13
N GLY A 367 -38.60 12.84 -8.58
CA GLY A 367 -37.65 11.82 -8.17
C GLY A 367 -36.98 11.11 -9.37
N LYS A 368 -37.08 11.66 -10.59
CA LYS A 368 -36.59 11.05 -11.83
C LYS A 368 -36.06 12.10 -12.81
N ILE A 369 -34.79 11.97 -13.19
CA ILE A 369 -34.27 12.71 -14.34
C ILE A 369 -34.77 12.04 -15.61
N THR A 370 -35.51 12.79 -16.43
CA THR A 370 -35.96 12.34 -17.76
C THR A 370 -35.05 12.92 -18.84
N LEU A 371 -34.94 12.23 -20.00
CA LEU A 371 -34.14 12.70 -21.12
C LEU A 371 -34.55 14.11 -21.60
N HIS A 372 -35.84 14.43 -21.51
CA HIS A 372 -36.38 15.76 -21.82
C HIS A 372 -35.85 16.85 -20.84
N SER A 373 -35.82 16.55 -19.54
CA SER A 373 -35.26 17.45 -18.51
C SER A 373 -33.76 17.71 -18.73
N LEU A 374 -33.04 16.70 -19.21
CA LEU A 374 -31.62 16.80 -19.57
C LEU A 374 -31.40 17.62 -20.85
N LEU A 375 -32.19 17.41 -21.89
CA LEU A 375 -32.10 18.21 -23.13
C LEU A 375 -32.43 19.70 -22.89
N GLN A 376 -33.36 19.99 -21.98
CA GLN A 376 -33.81 21.34 -21.67
C GLN A 376 -32.83 22.12 -20.75
N SER A 377 -31.90 21.45 -20.06
CA SER A 377 -30.85 22.11 -19.27
C SER A 377 -29.53 22.33 -20.01
N HIS A 378 -29.45 21.85 -21.26
CA HIS A 378 -28.32 22.02 -22.19
C HIS A 378 -28.63 23.01 -23.35
N LEU A 379 -29.80 23.65 -23.35
CA LEU A 379 -30.24 24.72 -24.24
C LEU A 379 -30.37 26.05 -23.48
#